data_AF-A0A382RVM6-F1
#
_entry.id   AF-A0A382RVM6-F1
#
_cell.length_a   1.000
_cell.length_b   1.000
_cell.length_c   1.000
_cell.angle_alpha   90.00
_cell.angle_beta   90.00
_cell.angle_gamma   90.00
#
_symmetry.space_group_name_H-M   'P 1'
#
loop_
_entity.id
_entity.type
_entity.pdbx_description
1 polymer ?
#
loop_
_entity_poly.entity_id
_entity_poly.type
_entity_poly.pdbx_seq_one_letter_code
_entity_poly.pdbx_strand_id
1 'polypeptide(L)'
;MADEDVMETVTESESPTSVHADIEVIQAKIQEESAFVSRLQNEVGQVIVGQHYMVERLLIGLLADGHVLMEGVPGLAKTLTVSTLATAIQTSFQRIQFTPDLLPADLIG
;
A
#
# COMPACT_ATOMS: atom_id res chain seq x y z
N MET A 1 49.22 45.80 21.58
CA MET A 1 48.12 45.54 22.53
C MET A 1 47.08 44.77 21.73
N ALA A 2 47.40 43.55 21.28
CA ALA A 2 47.54 42.30 22.05
C ALA A 2 46.16 41.79 22.48
N ASP A 3 45.63 40.88 21.67
CA ASP A 3 45.11 39.54 22.01
C ASP A 3 45.01 38.84 20.65
N GLU A 4 45.90 37.92 20.25
CA GLU A 4 46.00 36.51 20.68
C GLU A 4 44.61 35.82 20.69
N ASP A 5 44.38 34.62 20.19
CA ASP A 5 45.11 33.62 19.40
C ASP A 5 44.07 32.48 19.19
N VAL A 6 44.39 31.50 18.35
CA VAL A 6 43.85 30.12 18.37
C VAL A 6 42.57 29.81 17.56
N MET A 7 42.82 29.19 16.39
CA MET A 7 42.22 27.93 15.89
C MET A 7 40.72 27.97 15.49
N GLU A 8 40.25 27.32 14.43
CA GLU A 8 40.69 26.05 13.86
C GLU A 8 40.14 25.92 12.43
N THR A 9 41.04 25.66 11.50
CA THR A 9 40.70 25.03 10.24
C THR A 9 40.07 23.67 10.52
N VAL A 10 38.79 23.51 10.21
CA VAL A 10 38.24 22.19 9.88
C VAL A 10 37.61 22.29 8.50
N THR A 11 38.44 21.97 7.52
CA THR A 11 38.02 21.29 6.30
C THR A 11 37.25 20.03 6.70
N GLU A 12 36.01 19.88 6.28
CA GLU A 12 35.51 18.54 5.95
C GLU A 12 34.47 18.63 4.83
N SER A 13 34.87 18.04 3.72
CA SER A 13 34.07 17.78 2.55
C SER A 13 33.02 16.73 2.88
N GLU A 14 31.74 17.09 2.88
CA GLU A 14 30.68 16.10 2.65
C GLU A 14 30.25 16.23 1.19
N SER A 15 30.74 15.28 0.41
CA SER A 15 30.52 15.11 -1.01
C SER A 15 29.06 14.73 -1.31
N PRO A 16 28.44 15.25 -2.38
CA PRO A 16 27.07 14.92 -2.79
C PRO A 16 26.92 13.50 -3.41
N THR A 17 27.92 12.64 -3.29
CA THR A 17 27.97 11.33 -3.96
C THR A 17 27.30 10.21 -3.15
N SER A 18 27.19 10.34 -1.82
CA SER A 18 26.59 9.31 -0.95
C SER A 18 25.09 9.12 -1.21
N VAL A 19 24.35 10.21 -1.36
CA VAL A 19 22.88 10.18 -1.54
C VAL A 19 22.46 9.39 -2.78
N HIS A 20 23.24 9.44 -3.87
CA HIS A 20 22.91 8.72 -5.11
C HIS A 20 23.07 7.20 -4.98
N ALA A 21 24.13 6.74 -4.29
CA ALA A 21 24.35 5.31 -4.06
C ALA A 21 23.26 4.71 -3.15
N ASP A 22 22.83 5.47 -2.15
CA ASP A 22 21.76 5.04 -1.24
C ASP A 22 20.41 4.92 -1.95
N ILE A 23 20.09 5.81 -2.89
CA ILE A 23 18.86 5.74 -3.69
C ILE A 23 18.83 4.49 -4.57
N GLU A 24 19.93 4.13 -5.24
CA GLU A 24 20.00 2.95 -6.10
C GLU A 24 19.77 1.66 -5.30
N VAL A 25 20.37 1.56 -4.11
CA VAL A 25 20.19 0.42 -3.20
C VAL A 25 18.74 0.32 -2.71
N ILE A 26 18.13 1.46 -2.36
CA ILE A 26 16.73 1.51 -1.93
C ILE A 26 15.79 1.09 -3.07
N GLN A 27 16.02 1.58 -4.30
CA GLN A 27 15.21 1.21 -5.46
C GLN A 27 15.28 -0.30 -5.74
N ALA A 28 16.48 -0.89 -5.71
CA ALA A 28 16.65 -2.33 -5.90
C ALA A 28 15.85 -3.15 -4.87
N LYS A 29 15.91 -2.74 -3.59
CA LYS A 29 15.17 -3.39 -2.52
C LYS A 29 13.66 -3.23 -2.66
N ILE A 30 13.18 -2.04 -3.04
CA ILE A 30 11.76 -1.80 -3.33
C ILE A 30 11.28 -2.69 -4.48
N GLN A 31 12.07 -2.83 -5.54
CA GLN A 31 11.71 -3.65 -6.70
C GLN A 31 11.54 -5.12 -6.30
N GLU A 32 12.45 -5.64 -5.47
CA GLU A 32 12.40 -7.01 -4.97
C GLU A 32 11.17 -7.25 -4.08
N GLU A 33 10.94 -6.38 -3.10
CA GLU A 33 9.82 -6.53 -2.16
C GLU A 33 8.47 -6.20 -2.79
N SER A 34 8.38 -5.32 -3.78
CA SER A 34 7.11 -4.98 -4.46
C SER A 34 6.69 -5.97 -5.54
N ALA A 35 7.54 -6.93 -5.92
CA ALA A 35 7.28 -7.85 -7.03
C ALA A 35 6.00 -8.69 -6.85
N PHE A 36 5.54 -8.92 -5.61
CA PHE A 36 4.27 -9.63 -5.37
C PHE A 36 3.05 -8.81 -5.78
N VAL A 37 3.12 -7.47 -5.72
CA VAL A 37 2.00 -6.57 -6.02
C VAL A 37 1.56 -6.74 -7.47
N SER A 38 2.51 -6.68 -8.41
CA SER A 38 2.20 -6.86 -9.83
C SER A 38 1.66 -8.26 -10.14
N ARG A 39 2.18 -9.30 -9.48
CA ARG A 39 1.65 -10.68 -9.63
C ARG A 39 0.20 -10.77 -9.17
N LEU A 40 -0.12 -10.19 -8.01
CA LEU A 40 -1.45 -10.21 -7.45
C LEU A 40 -2.45 -9.40 -8.30
N GLN A 41 -2.05 -8.22 -8.79
CA GLN A 41 -2.87 -7.41 -9.69
C GLN A 41 -3.19 -8.17 -10.99
N ASN A 42 -2.22 -8.90 -11.55
CA ASN A 42 -2.43 -9.71 -12.75
C ASN A 42 -3.42 -10.86 -12.51
N GLU A 43 -3.33 -11.54 -11.38
CA GLU A 43 -4.24 -12.63 -11.01
C GLU A 43 -5.67 -12.13 -10.87
N VAL A 44 -5.88 -11.03 -10.14
CA VAL A 44 -7.19 -10.40 -9.98
C VAL A 44 -7.72 -9.89 -11.32
N GLY A 45 -6.85 -9.37 -12.19
CA GLY A 45 -7.17 -8.89 -13.53
C GLY A 45 -7.67 -9.98 -14.50
N GLN A 46 -7.41 -11.27 -14.24
CA GLN A 46 -7.98 -12.37 -15.03
C GLN A 46 -9.50 -12.47 -14.87
N VAL A 47 -10.03 -12.10 -13.70
CA VAL A 47 -11.46 -12.17 -13.39
C VAL A 47 -12.13 -10.80 -13.51
N ILE A 48 -11.40 -9.74 -13.15
CA ILE A 48 -11.93 -8.38 -13.07
C ILE A 48 -11.42 -7.55 -14.25
N VAL A 49 -12.28 -7.28 -15.23
CA VAL A 49 -11.95 -6.46 -16.39
C VAL A 49 -12.31 -5.00 -16.15
N GLY A 50 -11.39 -4.08 -16.45
CA GLY A 50 -11.65 -2.64 -16.47
C GLY A 50 -11.72 -1.94 -15.12
N GLN A 51 -11.41 -2.62 -14.00
CA GLN A 51 -11.48 -2.05 -12.64
C GLN A 51 -10.10 -1.97 -11.94
N HIS A 52 -9.05 -1.63 -12.68
CA HIS A 52 -7.68 -1.57 -12.16
C HIS A 52 -7.55 -0.62 -10.97
N TYR A 53 -8.14 0.57 -11.07
CA TYR A 53 -8.09 1.58 -10.01
C TYR A 53 -8.72 1.10 -8.69
N MET A 54 -9.83 0.37 -8.76
CA MET A 54 -10.49 -0.18 -7.56
C MET A 54 -9.62 -1.24 -6.89
N VAL A 55 -9.02 -2.14 -7.68
CA VAL A 55 -8.12 -3.19 -7.16
C VAL A 55 -6.90 -2.58 -6.49
N GLU A 56 -6.29 -1.56 -7.10
CA GLU A 56 -5.13 -0.86 -6.56
C GLU A 56 -5.45 -0.21 -5.21
N ARG A 57 -6.58 0.50 -5.10
CA ARG A 57 -7.00 1.14 -3.83
C ARG A 57 -7.29 0.13 -2.73
N LEU A 58 -7.91 -1.00 -3.07
CA LEU A 58 -8.15 -2.09 -2.12
C LEU A 58 -6.83 -2.67 -1.61
N LEU A 59 -5.85 -2.85 -2.50
CA LEU A 59 -4.54 -3.36 -2.12
C LEU A 59 -3.77 -2.38 -1.23
N ILE A 60 -3.79 -1.09 -1.56
CA ILE A 60 -3.19 -0.03 -0.73
C ILE A 60 -3.84 -0.02 0.66
N GLY A 61 -5.18 -0.08 0.73
CA GLY A 61 -5.90 -0.14 2.00
C GLY A 61 -5.50 -1.34 2.83
N LEU A 62 -5.43 -2.53 2.21
CA LEU A 62 -5.01 -3.76 2.88
C LEU A 62 -3.57 -3.69 3.41
N LEU A 63 -2.61 -3.22 2.60
CA LEU A 63 -1.20 -3.14 2.98
C LEU A 63 -0.94 -2.06 4.03
N ALA A 64 -1.78 -1.04 4.10
CA ALA A 64 -1.68 0.05 5.08
C ALA A 64 -2.52 -0.19 6.35
N ASP A 65 -3.11 -1.37 6.53
CA ASP A 65 -4.05 -1.69 7.62
C ASP A 65 -5.22 -0.69 7.73
N GLY A 66 -5.69 -0.23 6.57
CA GLY A 66 -6.76 0.76 6.44
C GLY A 66 -8.10 0.15 6.03
N HIS A 67 -9.17 0.93 6.20
CA HIS A 67 -10.51 0.56 5.73
C HIS A 67 -10.88 1.32 4.46
N VAL A 68 -11.58 0.65 3.54
CA VAL A 68 -11.98 1.21 2.24
C VAL A 68 -13.51 1.28 2.16
N LEU A 69 -14.03 2.46 1.84
CA LEU A 69 -15.45 2.66 1.52
C LEU A 69 -15.62 2.69 -0.01
N MET A 70 -16.50 1.84 -0.54
CA MET A 70 -16.76 1.73 -1.99
C MET A 70 -18.15 2.25 -2.38
N GLU A 71 -18.22 3.52 -2.76
CA GLU A 71 -19.45 4.16 -3.23
C GLU A 71 -19.71 3.95 -4.73
N GLY A 72 -20.94 4.15 -5.18
CA GLY A 72 -21.33 4.00 -6.59
C GLY A 72 -22.48 3.01 -6.84
N VAL A 73 -22.94 2.97 -8.08
CA VAL A 73 -24.15 2.24 -8.49
C VAL A 73 -24.02 0.72 -8.36
N PRO A 74 -25.14 0.01 -8.10
CA PRO A 74 -25.15 -1.45 -8.07
C PRO A 74 -24.76 -2.03 -9.44
N GLY A 75 -24.12 -3.21 -9.44
CA GLY A 75 -23.76 -3.93 -10.66
C GLY A 75 -22.32 -3.71 -11.17
N LEU A 76 -21.53 -2.85 -10.53
CA LEU A 76 -20.13 -2.58 -10.93
C LEU A 76 -19.12 -3.58 -10.35
N ALA A 77 -19.52 -4.84 -10.22
CA ALA A 77 -18.66 -5.93 -9.74
C ALA A 77 -17.96 -5.71 -8.38
N LYS A 78 -18.36 -4.73 -7.56
CA LYS A 78 -17.72 -4.40 -6.26
C LYS A 78 -17.51 -5.62 -5.37
N THR A 79 -18.57 -6.40 -5.16
CA THR A 79 -18.51 -7.63 -4.36
C THR A 79 -17.57 -8.65 -4.99
N LEU A 80 -17.63 -8.81 -6.32
CA LEU A 80 -16.80 -9.75 -7.05
C LEU A 80 -15.32 -9.36 -6.93
N THR A 81 -14.99 -8.08 -7.04
CA THR A 81 -13.62 -7.59 -6.91
C THR A 81 -13.05 -7.91 -5.53
N VAL A 82 -13.79 -7.66 -4.45
CA VAL A 82 -13.32 -7.97 -3.10
C VAL A 82 -13.20 -9.48 -2.87
N SER A 83 -14.17 -10.28 -3.33
CA SER A 83 -14.10 -11.74 -3.18
C SER A 83 -12.97 -12.37 -4.00
N THR A 84 -12.70 -11.85 -5.20
CA THR A 84 -11.58 -12.30 -6.05
C THR A 84 -10.26 -11.93 -5.40
N LEU A 85 -10.12 -10.70 -4.89
CA LEU A 85 -8.92 -10.27 -4.18
C LEU A 85 -8.67 -11.16 -2.96
N ALA A 86 -9.70 -11.42 -2.13
CA ALA A 86 -9.60 -12.27 -0.95
C ALA A 86 -9.15 -13.69 -1.31
N THR A 87 -9.69 -14.27 -2.39
CA THR A 87 -9.26 -15.57 -2.92
C THR A 87 -7.80 -15.56 -3.35
N ALA A 88 -7.37 -14.51 -4.08
CA ALA A 88 -6.01 -14.39 -4.59
C ALA A 88 -4.96 -14.28 -3.49
N ILE A 89 -5.30 -13.68 -2.34
CA ILE A 89 -4.45 -13.60 -1.14
C ILE A 89 -4.72 -14.70 -0.10
N GLN A 90 -5.57 -15.67 -0.41
CA GLN A 90 -5.93 -16.80 0.47
C GLN A 90 -6.47 -16.37 1.84
N THR A 91 -7.35 -15.36 1.86
CA THR A 91 -8.02 -14.87 3.07
C THR A 91 -9.50 -15.21 3.07
N SER A 92 -10.12 -15.16 4.24
CA SER A 92 -11.57 -15.30 4.37
C SER A 92 -12.28 -14.02 3.91
N PHE A 93 -13.30 -14.18 3.07
CA PHE A 93 -14.22 -13.10 2.71
C PHE A 93 -15.56 -13.30 3.43
N GLN A 94 -16.00 -12.28 4.17
CA GLN A 94 -17.33 -12.25 4.78
C GLN A 94 -18.11 -11.04 4.25
N ARG A 95 -19.36 -11.29 3.84
CA ARG A 95 -20.28 -10.26 3.38
C ARG A 95 -21.39 -10.10 4.42
N ILE A 96 -21.45 -8.93 5.05
CA ILE A 96 -22.51 -8.57 5.99
C ILE A 96 -23.41 -7.55 5.31
N GLN A 97 -24.71 -7.83 5.28
CA GLN A 97 -25.71 -6.90 4.77
C GLN A 97 -26.32 -6.14 5.94
N PHE A 98 -26.10 -4.83 5.99
CA PHE A 98 -26.83 -3.97 6.92
C PHE A 98 -28.30 -3.94 6.49
N THR A 99 -29.17 -4.46 7.36
CA THR A 99 -30.63 -4.35 7.32
C THR A 99 -31.08 -3.49 8.52
N PRO A 100 -32.26 -2.85 8.46
CA PRO A 100 -32.74 -2.01 9.57
C PRO A 100 -32.92 -2.80 10.89
N ASP A 101 -33.05 -4.12 10.80
CA ASP A 101 -33.25 -5.00 11.96
C ASP A 101 -31.94 -5.60 12.53
N LEU A 102 -30.80 -5.30 11.91
CA LEU A 102 -29.51 -5.85 12.34
C LEU A 102 -29.13 -5.31 13.72
N LEU A 103 -28.93 -6.19 14.71
CA LEU A 103 -28.53 -5.81 16.05
C LEU A 103 -27.00 -5.76 16.15
N PRO A 104 -26.42 -4.90 17.02
CA PRO A 104 -24.96 -4.89 17.25
C PRO A 104 -24.42 -6.26 17.70
N ALA A 105 -25.25 -7.06 18.36
CA ALA A 105 -24.91 -8.43 18.77
C ALA A 105 -24.63 -9.36 17.57
N ASP A 106 -25.19 -9.09 16.39
CA ASP A 106 -24.99 -9.89 15.17
C ASP A 106 -23.62 -9.64 14.51
N LEU A 107 -22.88 -8.61 14.94
CA LEU A 107 -21.59 -8.20 14.39
C LEU A 107 -20.39 -8.58 15.26
N ILE A 108 -20.61 -8.87 16.55
CA ILE A 108 -19.55 -9.04 17.57
C ILE A 108 -19.31 -10.53 17.89
N GLY A 109 -20.01 -11.44 17.21
CA GLY A 109 -19.83 -12.90 17.30
C GLY A 109 -19.15 -13.49 16.08
#